data_AF-F2M3S4-F1
#
_entry.id   AF-F2M3S4-F1
#
_cell.length_a   1.000
_cell.length_b   1.000
_cell.length_c   1.000
_cell.angle_alpha   90.00
_cell.angle_beta   90.00
_cell.angle_gamma   90.00
#
_symmetry.space_group_name_H-M   'P 1'
#
loop_
_entity.id
_entity.type
_entity.pdbx_description
1 polymer ?
#
loop_
_entity_poly.entity_id
_entity_poly.type
_entity_poly.pdbx_seq_one_letter_code
_entity_poly.pdbx_strand_id
1 'polypeptide(L)'
;MKTVQETLNCVDEKKIIDYYLSTYPISINDFDENITIGDAKKYTTYRLHRYIDDLKTIQIKSDDNHGIFFTSRKEDGTGDDIVTNLVFTNDLQKYGNQAESYAFEFSPQAEIMGWLIADNQLTQTCLYDLLVDILYEASFFGFKQEGLQEEVNKLNSSIKEIDDKPGKALSFDEFQKEFGFDKQDPGEEKLEAKVIQAQIEYSEYSRNQELAEIIKELGLK
;
A
#
# COMPACT_ATOMS: atom_id res chain seq x y z
N MET A 1 0.54 13.77 14.55
CA MET A 1 0.66 13.37 13.12
C MET A 1 1.07 14.52 12.21
N LYS A 2 1.79 14.24 11.11
CA LYS A 2 2.12 15.17 10.01
C LYS A 2 1.58 14.63 8.69
N THR A 3 1.38 15.47 7.68
CA THR A 3 1.05 14.96 6.34
C THR A 3 2.23 14.21 5.72
N VAL A 4 1.97 13.38 4.70
CA VAL A 4 3.03 12.75 3.91
C VAL A 4 3.95 13.82 3.32
N GLN A 5 3.40 14.89 2.75
CA GLN A 5 4.21 15.98 2.18
C GLN A 5 5.06 16.70 3.23
N GLU A 6 4.50 17.04 4.39
CA GLU A 6 5.24 17.65 5.49
C GLU A 6 6.39 16.74 5.95
N THR A 7 6.15 15.43 5.97
CA THR A 7 7.14 14.44 6.36
C THR A 7 8.25 14.32 5.32
N LEU A 8 7.91 14.26 4.02
CA LEU A 8 8.88 14.27 2.92
C LEU A 8 9.78 15.51 2.95
N ASN A 9 9.26 16.66 3.39
CA ASN A 9 10.04 17.88 3.56
C ASN A 9 11.00 17.87 4.77
N CYS A 10 10.82 16.95 5.72
CA CYS A 10 11.63 16.87 6.94
C CYS A 10 12.75 15.81 6.90
N VAL A 11 12.66 14.84 6.01
CA VAL A 11 13.52 13.64 5.96
C VAL A 11 14.67 13.78 4.96
N ASP A 12 15.69 12.93 5.09
CA ASP A 12 16.82 12.91 4.16
C ASP A 12 16.39 12.22 2.85
N GLU A 13 16.25 13.03 1.81
CA GLU A 13 15.84 12.55 0.49
C GLU A 13 16.81 11.53 -0.11
N LYS A 14 18.13 11.69 0.09
CA LYS A 14 19.09 10.72 -0.40
C LYS A 14 18.82 9.36 0.23
N LYS A 15 18.53 9.36 1.53
CA LYS A 15 18.22 8.14 2.27
C LYS A 15 16.90 7.51 1.78
N ILE A 16 15.87 8.30 1.45
CA ILE A 16 14.66 7.77 0.78
C ILE A 16 14.99 7.09 -0.54
N ILE A 17 15.76 7.75 -1.40
CA ILE A 17 16.09 7.21 -2.73
C ILE A 17 16.90 5.91 -2.59
N ASP A 18 17.86 5.87 -1.65
CA ASP A 18 18.65 4.69 -1.37
C ASP A 18 17.77 3.52 -0.88
N TYR A 19 16.79 3.78 0.00
CA TYR A 19 15.81 2.77 0.44
C TYR A 19 14.92 2.33 -0.73
N TYR A 20 14.38 3.26 -1.52
CA TYR A 20 13.52 2.96 -2.66
C TYR A 20 14.21 2.00 -3.64
N LEU A 21 15.46 2.27 -4.00
CA LEU A 21 16.23 1.45 -4.93
C LEU A 21 16.69 0.12 -4.34
N SER A 22 16.72 -0.01 -3.01
CA SER A 22 16.98 -1.28 -2.32
C SER A 22 15.74 -2.17 -2.31
N THR A 23 14.56 -1.58 -2.04
CA THR A 23 13.27 -2.30 -1.98
C THR A 23 12.76 -2.64 -3.37
N TYR A 24 12.83 -1.69 -4.30
CA TYR A 24 12.37 -1.83 -5.68
C TYR A 24 13.54 -1.66 -6.65
N PRO A 25 14.44 -2.67 -6.74
CA PRO A 25 15.61 -2.59 -7.58
C PRO A 25 15.22 -2.52 -9.05
N ILE A 26 15.89 -1.64 -9.78
CA ILE A 26 15.65 -1.47 -11.22
C ILE A 26 16.18 -2.68 -11.98
N SER A 27 15.41 -3.19 -12.94
CA SER A 27 15.89 -4.20 -13.86
C SER A 27 16.70 -3.55 -14.97
N ILE A 28 17.88 -4.09 -15.28
CA ILE A 28 18.68 -3.60 -16.43
C ILE A 28 17.95 -3.80 -17.76
N ASN A 29 17.01 -4.74 -17.80
CA ASN A 29 16.18 -5.02 -18.98
C ASN A 29 15.17 -3.90 -19.28
N ASP A 30 15.01 -2.94 -18.37
CA ASP A 30 14.16 -1.77 -18.58
C ASP A 30 14.85 -0.68 -19.42
N PHE A 31 16.13 -0.87 -19.76
CA PHE A 31 16.95 0.07 -20.54
C PHE A 31 17.37 -0.51 -21.89
N ASP A 32 17.75 0.37 -22.80
CA ASP A 32 18.41 0.01 -24.07
C ASP A 32 19.71 -0.77 -23.79
N GLU A 33 20.00 -1.77 -24.62
CA GLU A 33 21.18 -2.65 -24.51
C GLU A 33 22.51 -1.89 -24.47
N ASN A 34 22.54 -0.65 -24.96
CA ASN A 34 23.74 0.19 -24.99
C ASN A 34 23.97 1.01 -23.70
N ILE A 35 23.06 0.94 -22.72
CA ILE A 35 23.17 1.70 -21.46
C ILE A 35 24.01 0.94 -20.44
N THR A 36 24.96 1.64 -19.81
CA THR A 36 25.72 1.06 -18.70
C THR A 36 24.89 1.04 -17.42
N ILE A 37 25.18 0.08 -16.52
CA ILE A 37 24.56 0.04 -15.17
C ILE A 37 24.74 1.39 -14.43
N GLY A 38 25.89 2.04 -14.62
CA GLY A 38 26.18 3.33 -14.00
C GLY A 38 25.27 4.45 -14.51
N ASP A 39 24.98 4.48 -15.81
CA ASP A 39 24.12 5.47 -16.43
C ASP A 39 22.64 5.22 -16.11
N ALA A 40 22.22 3.95 -16.10
CA ALA A 40 20.89 3.54 -15.64
C ALA A 40 20.63 4.02 -14.20
N LYS A 41 21.57 3.75 -13.27
CA LYS A 41 21.47 4.23 -11.87
C LYS A 41 21.37 5.74 -11.78
N LYS A 42 22.25 6.47 -12.46
CA LYS A 42 22.24 7.95 -12.47
C LYS A 42 20.90 8.49 -12.98
N TYR A 43 20.41 7.92 -14.08
CA TYR A 43 19.14 8.33 -14.66
C TYR A 43 17.98 8.08 -13.71
N THR A 44 17.88 6.89 -13.09
CA THR A 44 16.79 6.61 -12.17
C THR A 44 16.86 7.45 -10.91
N THR A 45 18.05 7.62 -10.30
CA THR A 45 18.23 8.54 -9.17
C THR A 45 17.76 9.95 -9.54
N TYR A 46 18.11 10.45 -10.72
CA TYR A 46 17.63 11.74 -11.21
C TYR A 46 16.10 11.77 -11.35
N ARG A 47 15.48 10.72 -11.90
CA ARG A 47 14.03 10.63 -12.07
C ARG A 47 13.30 10.59 -10.72
N LEU A 48 13.81 9.84 -9.74
CA LEU A 48 13.26 9.79 -8.38
C LEU A 48 13.39 11.12 -7.65
N HIS A 49 14.53 11.79 -7.77
CA HIS A 49 14.72 13.15 -7.23
C HIS A 49 13.66 14.12 -7.78
N ARG A 50 13.46 14.14 -9.11
CA ARG A 50 12.44 14.97 -9.75
C ARG A 50 11.02 14.63 -9.28
N TYR A 51 10.72 13.34 -9.14
CA TYR A 51 9.43 12.87 -8.65
C TYR A 51 9.16 13.35 -7.22
N ILE A 52 10.14 13.18 -6.31
CA ILE A 52 10.02 13.64 -4.92
C ILE A 52 9.89 15.17 -4.85
N ASP A 53 10.63 15.93 -5.65
CA ASP A 53 10.50 17.39 -5.75
C ASP A 53 9.09 17.81 -6.18
N ASP A 54 8.52 17.15 -7.19
CA ASP A 54 7.17 17.41 -7.67
C ASP A 54 6.15 17.13 -6.54
N LEU A 55 6.30 16.02 -5.80
CA LEU A 55 5.44 15.67 -4.66
C LEU A 55 5.58 16.64 -3.48
N LYS A 56 6.79 17.14 -3.18
CA LYS A 56 7.03 18.13 -2.13
C LYS A 56 6.36 19.48 -2.39
N THR A 57 6.04 19.77 -3.66
CA THR A 57 5.51 21.07 -4.10
C THR A 57 4.09 21.00 -4.65
N ILE A 58 3.52 19.81 -4.84
CA ILE A 58 2.16 19.64 -5.31
C ILE A 58 1.18 20.32 -4.36
N GLN A 59 0.16 20.99 -4.93
CA GLN A 59 -0.91 21.55 -4.13
C GLN A 59 -1.75 20.39 -3.55
N ILE A 60 -1.62 20.17 -2.24
CA ILE A 60 -2.38 19.13 -1.55
C ILE A 60 -3.88 19.40 -1.64
N LYS A 61 -4.63 18.33 -1.77
CA LYS A 61 -6.08 18.32 -1.57
C LYS A 61 -6.36 17.74 -0.20
N SER A 62 -7.03 18.49 0.64
CA SER A 62 -7.57 17.99 1.90
C SER A 62 -9.08 17.91 1.78
N ASP A 63 -9.63 16.77 2.19
CA ASP A 63 -11.03 16.62 2.52
C ASP A 63 -11.21 16.55 4.05
N ASP A 64 -12.45 16.43 4.51
CA ASP A 64 -12.79 16.26 5.92
C ASP A 64 -12.55 14.81 6.41
N ASN A 65 -12.27 13.88 5.49
CA ASN A 65 -12.07 12.46 5.77
C ASN A 65 -10.60 12.09 5.57
N HIS A 66 -9.77 12.48 6.53
CA HIS A 66 -8.33 12.31 6.42
C HIS A 66 -7.95 10.83 6.40
N GLY A 67 -7.19 10.44 5.37
CA GLY A 67 -6.41 9.21 5.38
C GLY A 67 -5.28 9.28 6.41
N ILE A 68 -4.99 8.17 7.08
CA ILE A 68 -3.92 8.02 8.05
C ILE A 68 -3.15 6.76 7.71
N PHE A 69 -1.89 6.93 7.31
CA PHE A 69 -0.93 5.88 7.13
C PHE A 69 -0.32 5.45 8.46
N PHE A 70 -0.17 4.14 8.63
CA PHE A 70 0.55 3.57 9.75
C PHE A 70 1.12 2.20 9.38
N THR A 71 2.07 1.75 10.20
CA THR A 71 2.76 0.49 10.01
C THR A 71 2.28 -0.55 11.01
N SER A 72 2.11 -1.80 10.58
CA SER A 72 1.89 -2.94 11.47
C SER A 72 2.77 -4.12 11.09
N ARG A 73 2.93 -5.10 11.99
CA ARG A 73 3.56 -6.38 11.67
C ARG A 73 2.57 -7.29 10.97
N LYS A 74 3.07 -8.09 10.04
CA LYS A 74 2.34 -9.16 9.37
C LYS A 74 3.23 -10.39 9.33
N GLU A 75 2.63 -11.55 9.50
CA GLU A 75 3.28 -12.83 9.23
C GLU A 75 2.59 -13.44 8.01
N ASP A 76 3.36 -13.80 6.99
CA ASP A 76 2.85 -14.41 5.76
C ASP A 76 3.55 -15.72 5.37
N GLY A 77 4.38 -16.27 6.27
CA GLY A 77 5.11 -17.51 6.08
C GLY A 77 6.52 -17.31 5.56
N THR A 78 6.91 -16.08 5.20
CA THR A 78 8.29 -15.72 4.84
C THR A 78 9.06 -15.05 5.99
N GLY A 79 8.36 -14.69 7.08
CA GLY A 79 8.89 -14.11 8.31
C GLY A 79 8.03 -12.96 8.86
N ASP A 80 8.60 -12.26 9.85
CA ASP A 80 8.03 -11.02 10.39
C ASP A 80 8.20 -9.88 9.39
N ASP A 81 7.19 -9.69 8.54
CA ASP A 81 7.12 -8.58 7.62
C ASP A 81 6.45 -7.36 8.27
N ILE A 82 6.76 -6.21 7.69
CA ILE A 82 6.19 -4.93 8.05
C ILE A 82 5.30 -4.49 6.89
N VAL A 83 4.07 -4.10 7.19
CA VAL A 83 3.11 -3.67 6.17
C VAL A 83 2.60 -2.26 6.41
N THR A 84 2.47 -1.54 5.31
CA THR A 84 1.81 -0.25 5.24
C THR A 84 0.30 -0.43 5.24
N ASN A 85 -0.37 0.27 6.16
CA ASN A 85 -1.83 0.34 6.24
C ASN A 85 -2.29 1.77 6.00
N LEU A 86 -3.50 1.93 5.46
CA LEU A 86 -4.19 3.20 5.32
C LEU A 86 -5.61 3.07 5.87
N VAL A 87 -5.98 3.93 6.82
CA VAL A 87 -7.33 4.02 7.35
C VAL A 87 -7.86 5.44 7.21
N PHE A 88 -9.18 5.59 7.18
CA PHE A 88 -9.84 6.88 7.12
C PHE A 88 -10.48 7.24 8.45
N THR A 89 -10.44 8.52 8.83
CA THR A 89 -10.99 8.99 10.12
C THR A 89 -12.47 8.65 10.30
N ASN A 90 -13.27 8.70 9.23
CA ASN A 90 -14.69 8.32 9.31
C ASN A 90 -14.89 6.84 9.61
N ASP A 91 -14.06 5.96 9.04
CA ASP A 91 -14.12 4.52 9.30
C ASP A 91 -13.60 4.18 10.69
N LEU A 92 -12.56 4.86 11.16
CA LEU A 92 -12.12 4.76 12.55
C LEU A 92 -13.22 5.19 13.52
N GLN A 93 -13.94 6.27 13.22
CA GLN A 93 -15.05 6.73 14.07
C GLN A 93 -16.22 5.73 14.08
N LYS A 94 -16.46 5.04 12.95
CA LYS A 94 -17.60 4.12 12.80
C LYS A 94 -17.32 2.71 13.32
N TYR A 95 -16.11 2.21 13.08
CA TYR A 95 -15.75 0.81 13.30
C TYR A 95 -14.63 0.62 14.33
N GLY A 96 -13.97 1.70 14.78
CA GLY A 96 -12.86 1.63 15.72
C GLY A 96 -11.73 0.73 15.18
N ASN A 97 -11.28 -0.21 16.02
CA ASN A 97 -10.24 -1.17 15.65
C ASN A 97 -10.66 -2.14 14.52
N GLN A 98 -11.95 -2.20 14.17
CA GLN A 98 -12.47 -3.00 13.06
C GLN A 98 -12.51 -2.21 11.74
N ALA A 99 -12.02 -0.96 11.70
CA ALA A 99 -11.83 -0.27 10.44
C ALA A 99 -10.89 -1.09 9.56
N GLU A 100 -11.15 -1.16 8.25
CA GLU A 100 -10.34 -1.91 7.27
C GLU A 100 -9.19 -1.06 6.73
N SER A 101 -8.14 -1.71 6.23
CA SER A 101 -7.07 -1.00 5.52
C SER A 101 -7.41 -0.84 4.04
N TYR A 102 -7.06 0.29 3.46
CA TYR A 102 -7.33 0.63 2.07
C TYR A 102 -6.06 0.57 1.21
N ALA A 103 -6.21 0.06 -0.01
CA ALA A 103 -5.26 0.31 -1.08
C ALA A 103 -5.46 1.74 -1.62
N PHE A 104 -4.45 2.33 -2.26
CA PHE A 104 -4.45 3.77 -2.59
C PHE A 104 -3.75 4.13 -3.91
N GLU A 105 -3.37 3.14 -4.71
CA GLU A 105 -2.73 3.29 -6.02
C GLU A 105 -3.63 4.03 -7.03
N PHE A 106 -4.95 3.95 -6.87
CA PHE A 106 -5.94 4.68 -7.68
C PHE A 106 -6.24 6.11 -7.17
N SER A 107 -5.58 6.56 -6.09
CA SER A 107 -5.79 7.89 -5.54
C SER A 107 -4.86 8.93 -6.19
N PRO A 108 -5.33 10.16 -6.44
CA PRO A 108 -4.48 11.24 -6.92
C PRO A 108 -3.34 11.53 -5.94
N GLN A 109 -2.12 11.75 -6.45
CA GLN A 109 -0.94 12.10 -5.64
C GLN A 109 -1.20 13.31 -4.73
N ALA A 110 -1.97 14.30 -5.20
CA ALA A 110 -2.34 15.47 -4.41
C ALA A 110 -3.17 15.14 -3.16
N GLU A 111 -3.95 14.06 -3.18
CA GLU A 111 -4.72 13.56 -2.04
C GLU A 111 -3.82 12.74 -1.11
N ILE A 112 -3.03 11.81 -1.67
CA ILE A 112 -2.06 10.99 -0.92
C ILE A 112 -1.10 11.88 -0.11
N MET A 113 -0.59 12.94 -0.73
CA MET A 113 0.33 13.89 -0.09
C MET A 113 -0.32 14.69 1.06
N GLY A 114 -1.65 14.81 1.05
CA GLY A 114 -2.44 15.47 2.09
C GLY A 114 -2.81 14.55 3.26
N TRP A 115 -2.70 13.23 3.11
CA TRP A 115 -2.98 12.28 4.18
C TRP A 115 -1.89 12.29 5.27
N LEU A 116 -2.26 11.84 6.45
CA LEU A 116 -1.44 11.87 7.66
C LEU A 116 -0.59 10.61 7.79
N ILE A 117 0.52 10.73 8.51
CA ILE A 117 1.32 9.61 9.02
C ILE A 117 1.17 9.55 10.54
N ALA A 118 0.82 8.37 11.06
CA ALA A 118 0.69 8.11 12.49
C ALA A 118 2.02 8.32 13.23
N ASP A 119 1.95 8.87 14.45
CA ASP A 119 3.13 9.17 15.28
C ASP A 119 3.45 8.06 16.30
N ASN A 120 2.88 6.86 16.10
CA ASN A 120 3.15 5.71 16.95
C ASN A 120 4.57 5.15 16.75
N GLN A 121 5.06 4.45 17.77
CA GLN A 121 6.47 4.06 17.83
C GLN A 121 6.90 3.19 16.66
N LEU A 122 6.06 2.23 16.23
CA LEU A 122 6.38 1.34 15.13
C LEU A 122 6.47 2.09 13.81
N THR A 123 5.48 2.94 13.50
CA THR A 123 5.47 3.76 12.28
C THR A 123 6.68 4.68 12.21
N GLN A 124 7.05 5.34 13.31
CA GLN A 124 8.21 6.22 13.34
C GLN A 124 9.54 5.46 13.20
N THR A 125 9.60 4.23 13.72
CA THR A 125 10.78 3.35 13.55
C THR A 125 10.95 2.91 12.10
N CYS A 126 9.84 2.62 11.41
CA CYS A 126 9.78 2.14 10.02
C CYS A 126 9.52 3.25 9.00
N LEU A 127 9.77 4.52 9.35
CA LEU A 127 9.32 5.67 8.55
C LEU A 127 9.84 5.66 7.10
N TYR A 128 11.09 5.26 6.88
CA TYR A 128 11.66 5.23 5.53
C TYR A 128 11.03 4.13 4.68
N ASP A 129 10.74 2.96 5.27
CA ASP A 129 10.08 1.85 4.57
C ASP A 129 8.64 2.27 4.19
N LEU A 130 7.90 2.85 5.14
CA LEU A 130 6.55 3.40 4.89
C LEU A 130 6.55 4.44 3.77
N LEU A 131 7.48 5.40 3.80
CA LEU A 131 7.55 6.43 2.75
C LEU A 131 7.88 5.83 1.40
N VAL A 132 8.73 4.80 1.35
CA VAL A 132 9.05 4.10 0.10
C VAL A 132 7.85 3.38 -0.48
N ASP A 133 7.07 2.68 0.35
CA ASP A 133 5.82 2.04 -0.08
C ASP A 133 4.83 3.09 -0.62
N ILE A 134 4.64 4.19 0.11
CA ILE A 134 3.76 5.29 -0.34
C ILE A 134 4.23 5.86 -1.68
N LEU A 135 5.53 6.10 -1.85
CA LEU A 135 6.09 6.62 -3.10
C LEU A 135 5.90 5.66 -4.27
N TYR A 136 6.08 4.37 -4.02
CA TYR A 136 5.92 3.30 -5.00
C TYR A 136 4.47 3.21 -5.47
N GLU A 137 3.52 3.05 -4.55
CA GLU A 137 2.09 2.94 -4.88
C GLU A 137 1.54 4.24 -5.50
N ALA A 138 1.95 5.41 -4.99
CA ALA A 138 1.57 6.71 -5.60
C ALA A 138 2.13 6.91 -7.03
N SER A 139 3.14 6.11 -7.41
CA SER A 139 3.72 6.09 -8.75
C SER A 139 3.24 4.93 -9.63
N PHE A 140 2.30 4.12 -9.17
CA PHE A 140 1.85 2.91 -9.86
C PHE A 140 1.44 3.19 -11.32
N PHE A 141 0.80 4.33 -11.57
CA PHE A 141 0.40 4.78 -12.92
C PHE A 141 1.34 5.82 -13.56
N GLY A 142 2.60 5.84 -13.14
CA GLY A 142 3.65 6.75 -13.58
C GLY A 142 3.91 7.90 -12.60
N PHE A 143 5.10 8.51 -12.68
CA PHE A 143 5.51 9.60 -11.78
C PHE A 143 4.65 10.86 -11.90
N LYS A 144 3.92 11.04 -13.01
CA LYS A 144 2.94 12.11 -13.18
C LYS A 144 1.50 11.59 -13.18
N GLN A 145 1.30 10.32 -12.82
CA GLN A 145 0.03 9.59 -12.91
C GLN A 145 -0.61 9.66 -14.31
N GLU A 146 0.21 9.66 -15.36
CA GLU A 146 -0.25 9.75 -16.74
C GLU A 146 -1.23 8.63 -17.15
N GLY A 147 -1.13 7.44 -16.54
CA GLY A 147 -2.04 6.31 -16.79
C GLY A 147 -3.29 6.25 -15.91
N LEU A 148 -3.37 7.06 -14.84
CA LEU A 148 -4.38 6.88 -13.78
C LEU A 148 -5.81 7.02 -14.32
N GLN A 149 -6.08 8.07 -15.10
CA GLN A 149 -7.44 8.33 -15.58
C GLN A 149 -7.94 7.24 -16.54
N GLU A 150 -7.05 6.65 -17.33
CA GLU A 150 -7.41 5.53 -18.22
C GLU A 150 -7.85 4.31 -17.39
N GLU A 151 -7.08 3.97 -16.37
CA GLU A 151 -7.36 2.81 -15.51
C GLU A 151 -8.61 3.02 -14.64
N VAL A 152 -8.82 4.23 -14.11
CA VAL A 152 -10.09 4.59 -13.44
C VAL A 152 -11.29 4.42 -14.37
N ASN A 153 -11.17 4.83 -15.64
CA ASN A 153 -12.25 4.67 -16.61
C ASN A 153 -12.54 3.20 -16.92
N LYS A 154 -11.49 2.37 -17.05
CA LYS A 154 -11.63 0.91 -17.23
C LYS A 154 -12.32 0.28 -16.03
N LEU A 155 -11.86 0.58 -14.82
CA LEU A 155 -12.44 0.07 -13.58
C LEU A 155 -13.94 0.40 -13.48
N ASN A 156 -14.31 1.67 -13.68
CA ASN A 156 -15.70 2.09 -13.67
C ASN A 156 -16.56 1.39 -14.74
N SER A 157 -15.98 1.12 -15.92
CA SER A 157 -16.68 0.38 -16.98
C SER A 157 -16.92 -1.07 -16.58
N SER A 158 -15.94 -1.73 -15.95
CA SER A 158 -16.08 -3.11 -15.45
C SER A 158 -17.09 -3.22 -14.32
N ILE A 159 -17.11 -2.26 -13.37
CA ILE A 159 -18.13 -2.21 -12.31
C ILE A 159 -19.53 -2.13 -12.93
N LYS A 160 -19.71 -1.24 -13.91
CA LYS A 160 -21.00 -1.10 -14.61
C LYS A 160 -21.40 -2.38 -15.34
N GLU A 161 -20.46 -3.07 -15.97
CA GLU A 161 -20.73 -4.35 -16.64
C GLU A 161 -21.25 -5.41 -15.64
N ILE A 162 -20.63 -5.50 -14.46
CA ILE A 162 -21.03 -6.43 -13.40
C ILE A 162 -22.44 -6.08 -12.88
N ASP A 163 -22.73 -4.80 -12.67
CA ASP A 163 -24.05 -4.34 -12.21
C ASP A 163 -25.15 -4.62 -13.26
N ASP A 164 -24.86 -4.39 -14.54
CA ASP A 164 -25.80 -4.59 -15.65
C ASP A 164 -26.01 -6.08 -15.97
N LYS A 165 -24.99 -6.91 -15.77
CA LYS A 165 -25.00 -8.35 -16.10
C LYS A 165 -24.29 -9.15 -15.01
N PRO A 166 -24.95 -9.40 -13.87
CA PRO A 166 -24.38 -10.24 -12.83
C PRO A 166 -24.10 -11.63 -13.41
N GLY A 167 -22.81 -11.99 -13.49
CA GLY A 167 -22.39 -13.32 -13.88
C GLY A 167 -22.90 -14.36 -12.88
N LYS A 168 -22.95 -15.63 -13.32
CA LYS A 168 -23.24 -16.73 -12.39
C LYS A 168 -21.99 -16.99 -11.54
N ALA A 169 -22.06 -16.72 -10.24
CA ALA A 169 -21.05 -17.18 -9.31
C ALA A 169 -21.05 -18.71 -9.26
N LEU A 170 -19.85 -19.31 -9.31
CA LEU A 170 -19.63 -20.72 -9.05
C LEU A 170 -19.07 -20.85 -7.64
N SER A 171 -19.48 -21.87 -6.91
CA SER A 171 -18.79 -22.26 -5.68
C SER A 171 -17.39 -22.78 -6.01
N PHE A 172 -16.47 -22.68 -5.05
CA PHE A 172 -15.11 -23.22 -5.23
C PHE A 172 -15.13 -24.72 -5.54
N ASP A 173 -16.03 -25.49 -4.92
CA ASP A 173 -16.22 -26.92 -5.20
C ASP A 173 -16.67 -27.19 -6.65
N GLU A 174 -17.59 -26.38 -7.19
CA GLU A 174 -18.04 -26.46 -8.58
C GLU A 174 -16.89 -26.12 -9.54
N PHE A 175 -16.16 -25.05 -9.25
CA PHE A 175 -14.98 -24.63 -10.02
C PHE A 175 -13.89 -25.72 -10.01
N GLN A 176 -13.52 -26.25 -8.85
CA GLN A 176 -12.53 -27.31 -8.74
C GLN A 176 -12.90 -28.56 -9.54
N LYS A 177 -14.19 -28.94 -9.50
CA LYS A 177 -14.70 -30.10 -10.24
C LYS A 177 -14.70 -29.87 -11.76
N GLU A 178 -15.04 -28.66 -12.20
CA GLU A 178 -15.09 -28.31 -13.62
C GLU A 178 -13.70 -28.29 -14.27
N PHE A 179 -12.70 -27.79 -13.56
CA PHE A 179 -11.35 -27.59 -14.09
C PHE A 179 -10.35 -28.68 -13.68
N GLY A 180 -10.77 -29.66 -12.88
CA GLY A 180 -9.96 -30.85 -12.55
C GLY A 180 -8.71 -30.55 -11.73
N PHE A 181 -8.80 -29.60 -10.79
CA PHE A 181 -7.71 -29.28 -9.89
C PHE A 181 -7.34 -30.47 -9.00
N ASP A 182 -6.04 -30.62 -8.72
CA ASP A 182 -5.56 -31.62 -7.77
C ASP A 182 -6.13 -31.32 -6.38
N LYS A 183 -6.54 -32.36 -5.67
CA LYS A 183 -7.09 -32.22 -4.32
C LYS A 183 -5.97 -32.40 -3.32
N GLN A 184 -5.69 -31.34 -2.58
CA GLN A 184 -4.79 -31.39 -1.44
C GLN A 184 -5.26 -32.46 -0.45
N ASP A 185 -4.29 -33.11 0.22
CA ASP A 185 -4.61 -34.06 1.27
C ASP A 185 -5.38 -33.36 2.41
N PRO A 186 -6.51 -33.92 2.90
CA PRO A 186 -7.29 -33.28 3.96
C PRO A 186 -6.53 -33.07 5.27
N GLY A 187 -5.50 -33.87 5.54
CA GLY A 187 -4.60 -33.69 6.67
C GLY A 187 -3.67 -32.50 6.50
N GLU A 188 -3.11 -32.32 5.29
CA GLU A 188 -2.32 -31.15 4.91
C GLU A 188 -3.16 -29.87 4.95
N GLU A 189 -4.36 -29.86 4.35
CA GLU A 189 -5.29 -28.73 4.36
C GLU A 189 -5.61 -28.28 5.80
N LYS A 190 -5.84 -29.23 6.72
CA LYS A 190 -6.12 -28.93 8.13
C LYS A 190 -4.92 -28.34 8.86
N LEU A 191 -3.70 -28.73 8.50
CA LEU A 191 -2.48 -28.17 9.08
C LEU A 191 -2.23 -26.76 8.53
N GLU A 192 -2.37 -26.58 7.23
CA GLU A 192 -2.26 -25.28 6.56
C GLU A 192 -3.27 -24.27 7.12
N ALA A 193 -4.53 -24.66 7.28
CA ALA A 193 -5.56 -23.80 7.87
C ALA A 193 -5.19 -23.31 9.29
N LYS A 194 -4.50 -24.12 10.09
CA LYS A 194 -4.02 -23.70 11.42
C LYS A 194 -2.87 -22.72 11.33
N VAL A 195 -1.97 -22.89 10.37
CA VAL A 195 -0.87 -21.95 10.13
C VAL A 195 -1.46 -20.61 9.72
N ILE A 196 -2.33 -20.59 8.70
CA ILE A 196 -3.00 -19.37 8.22
C ILE A 196 -3.74 -18.66 9.35
N GLN A 197 -4.50 -19.40 10.17
CA GLN A 197 -5.24 -18.80 11.28
C GLN A 197 -4.31 -18.14 12.30
N ALA A 198 -3.18 -18.78 12.65
CA ALA A 198 -2.21 -18.22 13.57
C ALA A 198 -1.52 -16.95 13.01
N GLN A 199 -1.24 -16.94 11.70
CA GLN A 199 -0.68 -15.79 10.99
C GLN A 199 -1.65 -14.59 11.00
N ILE A 200 -2.94 -14.84 10.76
CA ILE A 200 -4.00 -13.83 10.84
C ILE A 200 -4.08 -13.27 12.25
N GLU A 201 -4.16 -14.13 13.27
CA GLU A 201 -4.27 -13.69 14.68
C GLU A 201 -3.09 -12.80 15.11
N TYR A 202 -1.86 -13.15 14.71
CA TYR A 202 -0.68 -12.33 14.97
C TYR A 202 -0.76 -10.97 14.27
N SER A 203 -1.09 -10.96 12.98
CA SER A 203 -1.14 -9.75 12.16
C SER A 203 -2.25 -8.80 12.66
N GLU A 204 -3.43 -9.34 12.97
CA GLU A 204 -4.53 -8.58 13.55
C GLU A 204 -4.18 -8.04 14.93
N TYR A 205 -3.50 -8.82 15.78
CA TYR A 205 -3.06 -8.33 17.08
C TYR A 205 -2.14 -7.12 16.94
N SER A 206 -1.11 -7.20 16.08
CA SER A 206 -0.20 -6.06 15.85
C SER A 206 -0.98 -4.86 15.33
N ARG A 207 -1.79 -5.03 14.29
CA ARG A 207 -2.57 -3.95 13.68
C ARG A 207 -3.52 -3.27 14.69
N ASN A 208 -4.20 -4.06 15.52
CA ASN A 208 -5.13 -3.54 16.52
C ASN A 208 -4.45 -2.72 17.63
N GLN A 209 -3.20 -3.03 17.98
CA GLN A 209 -2.43 -2.19 18.91
C GLN A 209 -2.17 -0.81 18.30
N GLU A 210 -1.70 -0.76 17.06
CA GLU A 210 -1.38 0.49 16.37
C GLU A 210 -2.63 1.36 16.16
N LEU A 211 -3.76 0.74 15.78
CA LEU A 211 -5.05 1.43 15.66
C LEU A 211 -5.56 1.99 16.99
N ALA A 212 -5.40 1.25 18.09
CA ALA A 212 -5.82 1.73 19.40
C ALA A 212 -5.04 2.99 19.82
N GLU A 213 -3.75 3.07 19.49
CA GLU A 213 -2.95 4.28 19.73
C GLU A 213 -3.42 5.46 18.87
N ILE A 214 -3.69 5.22 17.58
CA ILE A 214 -4.20 6.24 16.65
C ILE A 214 -5.56 6.79 17.11
N ILE A 215 -6.51 5.91 17.44
CA ILE A 215 -7.85 6.29 17.92
C ILE A 215 -7.74 7.14 19.19
N LYS A 216 -6.83 6.77 20.09
CA LYS A 216 -6.56 7.53 21.32
C LYS A 216 -5.95 8.91 21.03
N GLU A 217 -4.99 9.00 20.10
CA GLU A 217 -4.38 10.28 19.69
C GLU A 217 -5.43 11.22 19.09
N LEU A 218 -6.35 10.69 18.28
CA LEU A 218 -7.44 11.44 17.66
C LEU A 218 -8.59 11.79 18.63
N GLY A 219 -8.60 11.22 19.84
CA GLY A 219 -9.68 11.42 20.80
C GLY A 219 -11.03 10.83 20.35
N LEU A 220 -11.00 9.80 19.51
CA LEU A 220 -12.19 9.06 19.08
C LEU A 220 -12.64 8.11 20.20
N LYS A 221 -13.97 7.99 20.39
CA LYS A 221 -14.59 7.24 21.49
C LYS A 221 -14.98 5.83 21.09
#